data_AF-A0A316QG52-F1
#
_entry.id   AF-A0A316QG52-F1
#
_cell.length_a   1.000
_cell.length_b   1.000
_cell.length_c   1.000
_cell.angle_alpha   90.00
_cell.angle_beta   90.00
_cell.angle_gamma   90.00
#
_symmetry.space_group_name_H-M   'P 1'
#
loop_
_entity.id
_entity.type
_entity.pdbx_description
1 polymer ?
#
loop_
_entity_poly.entity_id
_entity_poly.type
_entity_poly.pdbx_seq_one_letter_code
_entity_poly.pdbx_strand_id
1 'polypeptide(L)'
;MTNPRKARARQLIDNAMQETPEAVSGKRRIGIILIVFLVIRFLCLLAELTGVALGYFAISVQNIVLSLVAVFFAWSIYIGIKMMAMLGVIGGIMMIIQTFSLYPILFSAEYLPFIRLYSAVFILTSYIQVISMLLLIFDKKANIYYQTVFKARQQFIEEEKSQKL
;
A
#
# COMPACT_ATOMS: atom_id res chain seq x y z
N MET A 1 2.28 30.30 1.36
CA MET A 1 3.31 30.36 0.30
C MET A 1 3.72 28.95 -0.09
N THR A 2 3.44 28.52 -1.33
CA THR A 2 3.92 27.24 -1.87
C THR A 2 5.43 27.31 -2.09
N ASN A 3 6.18 26.38 -1.49
CA ASN A 3 7.64 26.30 -1.67
C ASN A 3 7.97 26.15 -3.17
N PRO A 4 8.73 27.08 -3.78
CA PRO A 4 8.96 27.13 -5.23
C PRO A 4 9.68 25.87 -5.75
N ARG A 5 10.52 25.23 -4.93
CA ARG A 5 11.16 23.95 -5.27
C ARG A 5 10.15 22.81 -5.41
N LYS A 6 9.18 22.75 -4.49
CA LYS A 6 8.09 21.75 -4.55
C LYS A 6 7.19 21.98 -5.76
N ALA A 7 6.97 23.23 -6.16
CA ALA A 7 6.21 23.56 -7.36
C ALA A 7 6.93 23.12 -8.64
N ARG A 8 8.24 23.41 -8.75
CA ARG A 8 9.06 23.01 -9.90
C ARG A 8 9.15 21.48 -10.05
N ALA A 9 9.39 20.75 -8.96
CA ALA A 9 9.43 19.29 -8.99
C ALA A 9 8.10 18.66 -9.43
N ARG A 10 6.96 19.26 -9.06
CA ARG A 10 5.64 18.81 -9.53
C ARG A 10 5.43 19.08 -11.01
N GLN A 11 5.79 20.27 -11.48
CA GLN A 11 5.68 20.64 -12.89
C GLN A 11 6.48 19.69 -13.80
N LEU A 12 7.71 19.32 -13.42
CA LEU A 12 8.51 18.38 -14.20
C LEU A 12 7.86 16.99 -14.31
N ILE A 13 7.24 16.52 -13.21
CA ILE A 13 6.48 15.26 -13.23
C ILE A 13 5.25 15.40 -14.13
N ASP A 14 4.50 16.48 -14.01
CA ASP A 14 3.28 16.69 -14.79
C ASP A 14 3.58 16.79 -16.30
N ASN A 15 4.66 17.47 -16.68
CA ASN A 15 5.13 17.53 -18.08
C ASN A 15 5.53 16.14 -18.60
N ALA A 16 6.34 15.40 -17.83
CA ALA A 16 6.76 14.05 -18.22
C ALA A 16 5.57 13.07 -18.34
N MET A 17 4.52 13.28 -17.55
CA MET A 17 3.27 12.52 -17.61
C MET A 17 2.41 12.88 -18.84
N GLN A 18 2.44 14.14 -19.28
CA GLN A 18 1.76 14.56 -20.52
C GLN A 18 2.46 13.99 -21.76
N GLU A 19 3.79 13.90 -21.74
CA GLU A 19 4.59 13.30 -22.82
C GLU A 19 4.44 11.78 -22.90
N THR A 20 4.03 11.12 -21.80
CA THR A 20 3.90 9.65 -21.72
C THR A 20 2.49 9.20 -21.31
N PRO A 21 1.54 9.05 -22.26
CA PRO A 21 0.16 8.63 -21.97
C PRO A 21 0.06 7.29 -21.23
N GLU A 22 0.98 6.36 -21.49
CA GLU A 22 1.03 5.07 -20.79
C GLU A 22 1.33 5.21 -19.29
N ALA A 23 2.10 6.23 -18.89
CA ALA A 23 2.40 6.52 -17.49
C ALA A 23 1.15 6.99 -16.73
N VAL A 24 0.25 7.74 -17.39
CA VAL A 24 -1.04 8.15 -16.82
C VAL A 24 -1.92 6.92 -16.56
N SER A 25 -1.98 5.99 -17.52
CA SER A 25 -2.67 4.71 -17.33
C SER A 25 -2.04 3.88 -16.20
N GLY A 26 -0.71 3.90 -16.07
CA GLY A 26 0.02 3.24 -14.98
C GLY A 26 -0.35 3.81 -13.61
N LYS A 27 -0.34 5.13 -13.46
CA LYS A 27 -0.74 5.82 -12.23
C LYS A 27 -2.16 5.47 -11.80
N ARG A 28 -3.10 5.40 -12.75
CA ARG A 28 -4.49 4.99 -12.47
C ARG A 28 -4.58 3.56 -11.96
N ARG A 29 -3.84 2.62 -12.57
CA ARG A 29 -3.79 1.22 -12.11
C ARG A 29 -3.23 1.10 -10.70
N ILE A 30 -2.13 1.82 -10.42
CA ILE A 30 -1.54 1.89 -9.09
C ILE A 30 -2.57 2.37 -8.08
N GLY A 31 -3.29 3.46 -8.39
CA GLY A 31 -4.37 3.98 -7.54
C GLY A 31 -5.45 2.94 -7.23
N ILE A 32 -5.93 2.21 -8.24
CA ILE A 32 -6.96 1.16 -8.05
C ILE A 32 -6.44 0.04 -7.12
N ILE A 33 -5.23 -0.46 -7.37
CA ILE A 33 -4.64 -1.54 -6.55
C ILE A 33 -4.47 -1.08 -5.10
N LEU A 34 -4.01 0.15 -4.89
CA LEU A 34 -3.82 0.72 -3.55
C LEU A 34 -5.16 0.93 -2.82
N ILE A 35 -6.22 1.33 -3.52
CA ILE A 35 -7.56 1.43 -2.93
C ILE A 35 -8.04 0.07 -2.45
N VAL A 36 -7.91 -0.99 -3.27
CA VAL A 36 -8.28 -2.35 -2.89
C VAL A 36 -7.51 -2.80 -1.64
N PHE A 37 -6.19 -2.57 -1.63
CA PHE A 37 -5.34 -2.87 -0.49
C PHE A 37 -5.80 -2.14 0.79
N LEU A 38 -6.05 -0.83 0.70
CA LEU A 38 -6.46 -0.02 1.86
C LEU A 38 -7.86 -0.38 2.37
N VAL A 39 -8.81 -0.67 1.47
CA VAL A 39 -10.17 -1.08 1.84
C VAL A 39 -10.14 -2.38 2.63
N ILE A 40 -9.37 -3.37 2.17
CA ILE A 40 -9.25 -4.66 2.86
C ILE A 40 -8.55 -4.49 4.21
N ARG A 41 -7.50 -3.66 4.28
CA ARG A 41 -6.83 -3.33 5.55
C ARG A 41 -7.79 -2.67 6.54
N PHE A 42 -8.63 -1.75 6.05
CA PHE A 42 -9.63 -1.07 6.85
C PHE A 42 -10.71 -2.04 7.36
N LEU A 43 -11.17 -2.97 6.53
CA LEU A 43 -12.10 -4.03 6.94
C LEU A 43 -11.51 -4.91 8.06
N CYS A 44 -10.22 -5.23 8.00
CA CYS A 44 -9.54 -5.96 9.06
C CYS A 44 -9.50 -5.18 10.39
N LEU A 45 -9.23 -3.88 10.33
CA LEU A 45 -9.26 -3.02 11.51
C LEU A 45 -10.69 -2.91 12.09
N LEU A 46 -11.69 -2.74 11.22
CA LEU A 46 -13.10 -2.69 11.62
C LEU A 46 -13.56 -3.98 12.28
N ALA A 47 -13.16 -5.14 11.73
CA ALA A 47 -13.49 -6.44 12.32
C ALA A 47 -12.90 -6.58 13.74
N GLU A 48 -11.67 -6.11 13.95
CA GLU A 48 -11.07 -6.09 15.29
C GLU A 48 -11.82 -5.15 16.23
N LEU A 49 -12.04 -3.89 15.83
CA LEU A 49 -12.71 -2.90 16.67
C LEU A 49 -14.13 -3.32 17.04
N THR A 50 -14.84 -3.98 16.11
CA THR A 50 -16.16 -4.57 16.38
C THR A 50 -16.04 -5.72 17.38
N GLY A 51 -15.02 -6.57 17.25
CA GLY A 51 -14.75 -7.64 18.21
C GLY A 51 -14.44 -7.12 19.61
N VAL A 52 -13.68 -6.03 19.72
CA VAL A 52 -13.41 -5.33 20.98
C VAL A 52 -14.70 -4.76 21.57
N ALA A 53 -15.53 -4.09 20.76
CA ALA A 53 -16.79 -3.51 21.21
C ALA A 53 -17.78 -4.57 21.72
N LEU A 54 -17.75 -5.78 21.15
CA LEU A 54 -18.55 -6.93 21.58
C LEU A 54 -17.93 -7.71 22.74
N GLY A 55 -16.73 -7.34 23.21
CA GLY A 55 -16.04 -7.98 24.32
C GLY A 55 -15.35 -9.30 23.97
N TYR A 56 -15.15 -9.61 22.68
CA TYR A 56 -14.48 -10.84 22.25
C TYR A 56 -12.96 -10.80 22.41
N PHE A 57 -12.33 -9.63 22.21
CA PHE A 57 -10.87 -9.47 22.29
C PHE A 57 -10.50 -8.13 22.92
N ALA A 58 -9.26 -8.02 23.42
CA ALA A 58 -8.65 -6.74 23.77
C ALA A 58 -8.12 -6.02 22.50
N ILE A 59 -7.99 -4.70 22.58
CA ILE A 59 -7.49 -3.90 21.45
C ILE A 59 -6.02 -4.22 21.13
N SER A 60 -5.72 -4.48 19.86
CA SER A 60 -4.35 -4.68 19.39
C SER A 60 -3.75 -3.37 18.90
N VAL A 61 -2.87 -2.79 19.72
CA VAL A 61 -2.06 -1.62 19.32
C VAL A 61 -1.29 -1.93 18.03
N GLN A 62 -0.85 -3.18 17.85
CA GLN A 62 -0.15 -3.61 16.64
C GLN A 62 -1.01 -3.46 15.38
N ASN A 63 -2.29 -3.82 15.42
CA ASN A 63 -3.14 -3.74 14.22
C ASN A 63 -3.46 -2.28 13.84
N ILE A 64 -3.60 -1.40 14.83
CA ILE A 64 -3.72 0.05 14.62
C ILE A 64 -2.45 0.60 13.95
N VAL A 65 -1.28 0.30 14.50
CA VAL A 65 0.01 0.75 13.94
C VAL A 65 0.20 0.25 12.51
N LEU A 66 -0.09 -1.04 12.25
CA LEU A 66 0.01 -1.62 10.92
C LEU A 66 -0.97 -0.97 9.92
N SER A 67 -2.13 -0.49 10.37
CA SER A 67 -3.08 0.24 9.52
C SER A 67 -2.55 1.63 9.16
N LEU A 68 -1.91 2.32 10.10
CA LEU A 68 -1.24 3.60 9.83
C LEU A 68 -0.06 3.44 8.86
N VAL A 69 0.77 2.40 9.08
CA VAL A 69 1.88 2.07 8.19
C VAL A 69 1.37 1.73 6.78
N ALA A 70 0.24 1.02 6.65
CA ALA A 70 -0.36 0.72 5.36
C ALA A 70 -0.75 1.99 4.58
N VAL A 71 -1.32 3.01 5.24
CA VAL A 71 -1.63 4.30 4.62
C VAL A 71 -0.36 5.01 4.16
N PHE A 72 0.68 5.03 4.98
CA PHE A 72 1.98 5.61 4.63
C PHE A 72 2.64 4.89 3.44
N PHE A 73 2.55 3.56 3.40
CA PHE A 73 3.07 2.75 2.30
C PHE A 73 2.30 3.04 1.01
N ALA A 74 0.97 3.04 1.06
CA ALA A 74 0.13 3.34 -0.10
C ALA A 74 0.44 4.74 -0.65
N TRP A 75 0.57 5.74 0.22
CA TRP A 75 0.99 7.08 -0.17
C TRP A 75 2.35 7.08 -0.87
N SER A 76 3.36 6.43 -0.26
CA SER A 76 4.73 6.39 -0.76
C SER A 76 4.84 5.70 -2.12
N ILE A 77 4.06 4.64 -2.32
CA ILE A 77 3.95 3.93 -3.60
C ILE A 77 3.29 4.85 -4.64
N TYR A 78 2.18 5.50 -4.28
CA TYR A 78 1.45 6.38 -5.20
C TYR A 78 2.30 7.55 -5.71
N ILE A 79 3.17 8.14 -4.86
CA ILE A 79 4.10 9.21 -5.27
C ILE A 79 5.32 8.74 -6.08
N GLY A 80 5.44 7.42 -6.33
CA GLY A 80 6.41 6.82 -7.23
C GLY A 80 7.56 6.05 -6.58
N ILE A 81 7.51 5.72 -5.28
CA ILE A 81 8.59 4.98 -4.60
C ILE A 81 8.35 3.47 -4.71
N LYS A 82 8.83 2.86 -5.81
CA LYS A 82 8.64 1.41 -6.08
C LYS A 82 9.15 0.49 -4.96
N MET A 83 10.24 0.85 -4.29
CA MET A 83 10.83 0.05 -3.20
C MET A 83 9.84 -0.24 -2.06
N MET A 84 8.89 0.67 -1.79
CA MET A 84 7.90 0.47 -0.73
C MET A 84 6.93 -0.67 -1.05
N ALA A 85 6.66 -0.94 -2.33
CA ALA A 85 5.88 -2.12 -2.72
C ALA A 85 6.64 -3.41 -2.40
N MET A 86 7.97 -3.45 -2.57
CA MET A 86 8.78 -4.62 -2.22
C MET A 86 8.77 -4.89 -0.71
N LEU A 87 8.92 -3.84 0.11
CA LEU A 87 8.77 -3.95 1.56
C LEU A 87 7.35 -4.42 1.93
N GLY A 88 6.33 -3.96 1.21
CA GLY A 88 4.96 -4.41 1.36
C GLY A 88 4.77 -5.92 1.10
N VAL A 89 5.48 -6.49 0.11
CA VAL A 89 5.50 -7.94 -0.14
C VAL A 89 6.10 -8.69 1.05
N ILE A 90 7.27 -8.27 1.53
CA ILE A 90 7.94 -8.91 2.68
C ILE A 90 7.04 -8.88 3.92
N GLY A 91 6.46 -7.72 4.23
CA GLY A 91 5.50 -7.59 5.32
C GLY A 91 4.26 -8.48 5.14
N GLY A 92 3.76 -8.61 3.90
CA GLY A 92 2.63 -9.47 3.58
C GLY A 92 2.94 -10.95 3.77
N ILE A 93 4.13 -11.41 3.37
CA ILE A 93 4.60 -12.79 3.59
C ILE A 93 4.68 -13.09 5.09
N MET A 94 5.23 -12.17 5.88
CA MET A 94 5.27 -12.32 7.34
C MET A 94 3.86 -12.45 7.93
N MET A 95 2.90 -11.67 7.45
CA MET A 95 1.50 -11.80 7.87
C MET A 95 0.90 -13.16 7.46
N ILE A 96 1.17 -13.65 6.26
CA ILE A 96 0.71 -15.00 5.82
C ILE A 96 1.25 -16.07 6.78
N ILE A 97 2.52 -16.00 7.13
CA ILE A 97 3.12 -16.95 8.08
C ILE A 97 2.40 -16.90 9.44
N GLN A 98 2.10 -15.69 9.94
CA GLN A 98 1.34 -15.52 11.18
C GLN A 98 -0.07 -16.13 11.09
N THR A 99 -0.69 -16.10 9.90
CA THR A 99 -2.04 -16.65 9.70
C THR A 99 -2.13 -18.17 9.83
N PHE A 100 -1.01 -18.91 9.80
CA PHE A 100 -1.02 -20.35 10.02
C PHE A 100 -1.64 -20.75 11.36
N SER A 101 -1.48 -19.89 12.38
CA SER A 101 -2.09 -20.06 13.70
C SER A 101 -3.62 -19.87 13.70
N LEU A 102 -4.20 -19.25 12.67
CA LEU A 102 -5.61 -18.89 12.60
C LEU A 102 -6.47 -19.91 11.83
N TYR A 103 -5.87 -20.81 11.03
CA TYR A 103 -6.63 -21.84 10.31
C TYR A 103 -7.40 -22.79 11.23
N PRO A 104 -6.85 -23.27 12.38
CA PRO A 104 -7.61 -24.09 13.30
C PRO A 104 -8.84 -23.37 13.86
N ILE A 105 -8.72 -22.05 14.11
CA ILE A 105 -9.82 -21.20 14.60
C ILE A 105 -10.89 -21.06 13.53
N LEU A 106 -10.50 -20.87 12.26
CA LEU A 106 -11.42 -20.70 11.14
C LEU A 106 -12.33 -21.93 10.90
N PHE A 107 -11.77 -23.14 11.06
CA PHE A 107 -12.46 -24.39 10.73
C PHE A 107 -13.08 -25.12 11.92
N SER A 108 -12.71 -24.78 13.16
CA SER A 108 -13.33 -25.37 14.35
C SER A 108 -14.73 -24.79 14.60
N ALA A 109 -15.68 -25.67 14.89
CA ALA A 109 -17.05 -25.30 15.29
C ALA A 109 -17.13 -24.81 16.74
N GLU A 110 -16.06 -24.97 17.53
CA GLU A 110 -16.00 -24.56 18.94
C GLU A 110 -15.89 -23.04 19.10
N TYR A 111 -15.41 -22.34 18.07
CA TYR A 111 -15.29 -20.89 18.08
C TYR A 111 -16.55 -20.19 17.61
N LEU A 112 -16.85 -19.06 18.24
CA LEU A 112 -17.98 -18.20 17.88
C LEU A 112 -17.89 -17.77 16.40
N PRO A 113 -19.03 -17.68 15.69
CA PRO A 113 -19.06 -17.31 14.27
C PRO A 113 -18.31 -16.00 13.96
N PHE A 114 -18.38 -15.01 14.86
CA PHE A 114 -17.69 -13.75 14.69
C PHE A 114 -16.16 -13.89 14.75
N ILE A 115 -15.64 -14.74 15.64
CA ILE A 115 -14.19 -15.00 15.76
C ILE A 115 -13.69 -15.64 14.46
N ARG A 116 -14.46 -16.57 13.90
CA ARG A 116 -14.18 -17.21 12.61
C ARG A 116 -14.17 -16.19 11.47
N LEU A 117 -15.14 -15.26 11.45
CA LEU A 117 -15.18 -14.17 10.47
C LEU A 117 -13.95 -13.26 10.60
N TYR A 118 -13.55 -12.89 11.82
CA TYR A 118 -12.34 -12.10 12.07
C TYR A 118 -11.09 -12.81 11.54
N SER A 119 -10.92 -14.10 11.85
CA SER A 119 -9.82 -14.91 11.31
C SER A 119 -9.83 -14.97 9.78
N ALA A 120 -11.01 -15.12 9.16
CA ALA A 120 -11.16 -15.13 7.71
C ALA A 120 -10.73 -13.80 7.08
N VAL A 121 -11.15 -12.67 7.66
CA VAL A 121 -10.78 -11.32 7.18
C VAL A 121 -9.27 -11.09 7.33
N PHE A 122 -8.67 -11.52 8.44
CA PHE A 122 -7.23 -11.39 8.65
C PHE A 122 -6.41 -12.20 7.62
N ILE A 123 -6.82 -13.45 7.37
CA ILE A 123 -6.25 -14.31 6.32
C ILE A 123 -6.40 -13.65 4.95
N LEU A 124 -7.61 -13.20 4.60
CA LEU A 124 -7.84 -12.53 3.31
C LEU A 124 -6.95 -11.29 3.14
N THR A 125 -6.76 -10.52 4.21
CA THR A 125 -5.94 -9.31 4.22
C THR A 125 -4.48 -9.60 3.91
N SER A 126 -3.91 -10.67 4.48
CA SER A 126 -2.50 -11.02 4.25
C SER A 126 -2.24 -11.41 2.78
N TYR A 127 -3.13 -12.22 2.18
CA TYR A 127 -3.03 -12.60 0.77
C TYR A 127 -3.25 -11.43 -0.18
N ILE A 128 -4.29 -10.61 0.05
CA ILE A 128 -4.56 -9.44 -0.80
C ILE A 128 -3.40 -8.45 -0.74
N GLN A 129 -2.76 -8.26 0.43
CA GLN A 129 -1.57 -7.43 0.53
C GLN A 129 -0.46 -7.94 -0.38
N VAL A 130 -0.09 -9.23 -0.31
CA VAL A 130 0.97 -9.78 -1.16
C VAL A 130 0.62 -9.66 -2.64
N ILE A 131 -0.58 -10.07 -3.03
CA ILE A 131 -1.03 -10.01 -4.43
C ILE A 131 -1.01 -8.57 -4.95
N SER A 132 -1.56 -7.63 -4.20
CA SER A 132 -1.59 -6.21 -4.57
C SER A 132 -0.18 -5.65 -4.79
N MET A 133 0.74 -5.95 -3.87
CA MET A 133 2.11 -5.47 -3.97
C MET A 133 2.89 -6.13 -5.12
N LEU A 134 2.67 -7.41 -5.40
CA LEU A 134 3.26 -8.09 -6.55
C LEU A 134 2.73 -7.51 -7.88
N LEU A 135 1.43 -7.23 -7.97
CA LEU A 135 0.84 -6.56 -9.14
C LEU A 135 1.50 -5.19 -9.38
N LEU A 136 1.75 -4.41 -8.33
CA LEU A 136 2.44 -3.12 -8.42
C LEU A 136 3.90 -3.26 -8.89
N ILE A 137 4.57 -4.37 -8.57
CA ILE A 137 5.97 -4.61 -8.93
C ILE A 137 6.10 -5.08 -10.39
N PHE A 138 5.21 -5.98 -10.82
CA PHE A 138 5.28 -6.67 -12.12
C PHE A 138 4.44 -6.03 -13.23
N ASP A 139 3.44 -5.18 -12.92
CA ASP A 139 2.64 -4.53 -13.95
C ASP A 139 3.50 -3.59 -14.80
N LYS A 140 3.53 -3.85 -16.11
CA LYS A 140 4.33 -3.10 -17.09
C LYS A 140 3.98 -1.61 -17.10
N LYS A 141 2.69 -1.27 -16.99
CA LYS A 141 2.22 0.14 -17.01
C LYS A 141 2.59 0.85 -15.71
N ALA A 142 2.47 0.18 -14.57
CA ALA A 142 2.96 0.70 -13.29
C ALA A 142 4.47 0.95 -13.33
N ASN A 143 5.24 0.06 -13.96
CA ASN A 143 6.68 0.22 -14.11
C ASN A 143 7.06 1.42 -14.97
N ILE A 144 6.33 1.66 -16.08
CA ILE A 144 6.51 2.85 -16.92
C ILE A 144 6.27 4.12 -16.10
N TYR A 145 5.20 4.16 -15.30
CA TYR A 145 4.95 5.29 -14.39
C TYR A 145 6.11 5.54 -13.42
N TYR A 146 6.62 4.49 -12.75
CA TYR A 146 7.74 4.65 -11.82
C TYR A 146 8.99 5.18 -12.51
N GLN A 147 9.30 4.71 -13.71
CA GLN A 147 10.44 5.19 -14.50
C GLN A 147 10.28 6.65 -14.91
N THR A 148 9.09 7.06 -15.36
CA THR A 148 8.79 8.46 -15.73
C THR A 148 8.96 9.39 -14.53
N VAL A 149 8.39 9.03 -13.37
CA VAL A 149 8.53 9.83 -12.14
C VAL A 149 9.97 9.88 -11.66
N PHE A 150 10.71 8.77 -11.75
CA PHE A 150 12.12 8.73 -11.35
C PHE A 150 12.99 9.63 -12.22
N LYS A 151 12.81 9.59 -13.55
CA LYS A 151 13.54 10.46 -14.49
C LYS A 151 13.26 11.94 -14.23
N ALA A 152 11.99 12.31 -14.04
CA ALA A 152 11.62 13.70 -13.72
C ALA A 152 12.24 14.19 -12.40
N ARG A 153 12.33 13.31 -11.40
CA ARG A 153 13.01 13.62 -10.12
C ARG A 153 14.53 13.74 -10.28
N GLN A 154 15.17 12.92 -11.10
CA GLN A 154 16.60 13.04 -11.39
C GLN A 154 16.92 14.35 -12.12
N GLN A 155 16.13 14.71 -13.13
CA GLN A 155 16.27 16.00 -13.83
C GLN A 155 16.18 17.18 -12.86
N PHE A 156 15.23 17.15 -11.92
CA PHE A 156 15.12 18.19 -10.89
C PHE A 156 16.38 18.27 -9.99
N ILE A 157 16.94 17.13 -9.59
CA ILE A 157 18.15 17.08 -8.76
C ILE A 157 19.36 17.60 -9.54
N GLU A 158 19.44 17.33 -10.84
CA GLU A 158 20.48 17.87 -11.73
C GLU A 158 20.33 19.38 -11.91
N GLU A 159 19.12 19.88 -12.18
CA GLU A 159 18.82 21.33 -12.23
C GLU A 159 19.24 22.03 -10.92
N GLU A 160 18.94 21.45 -9.75
CA GLU A 160 19.34 22.02 -8.45
C GLU A 160 20.86 22.00 -8.21
N LYS A 161 21.57 21.02 -8.74
CA LYS A 161 23.04 20.96 -8.63
C LYS A 161 23.69 22.01 -9.52
N SER A 162 23.21 22.18 -10.74
CA SER A 162 23.73 23.18 -11.69
C SER A 162 23.45 24.62 -11.27
N GLN A 163 22.38 24.89 -10.51
CA GLN A 163 22.08 26.23 -9.97
C GLN A 163 22.85 26.59 -8.69
N LYS A 164 23.54 25.63 -8.07
CA LYS A 164 24.34 25.83 -6.85
C LYS A 164 25.85 25.96 -7.12
N LEU A 165 26.27 25.71 -8.36
CA LEU A 165 27.61 25.99 -8.91
C LEU A 165 27.60 27.37 -9.56
#